data_AF-A0A2E0SHW6-F1
#
_entry.id   AF-A0A2E0SHW6-F1
#
_cell.length_a   1.000
_cell.length_b   1.000
_cell.length_c   1.000
_cell.angle_alpha   90.00
_cell.angle_beta   90.00
_cell.angle_gamma   90.00
#
_symmetry.space_group_name_H-M   'P 1'
#
loop_
_entity.id
_entity.type
_entity.pdbx_description
1 polymer ?
#
loop_
_entity_poly.entity_id
_entity_poly.type
_entity_poly.pdbx_seq_one_letter_code
_entity_poly.pdbx_strand_id
1 'polypeptide(L)'
;MSFSMTTEQARNKTKTVTRRDEETWKHLRLGDRVLQVEKAQGLKKGEKQVEIHEIEIVAVRLEPLTSEFVTPEEVVKEGFPGMEPEEFITMYKRGRKKVDRVRRIEFKYVD
;
A
#
# COMPACT_ATOMS: atom_id res chain seq x y z
N MET A 1 6.47 6.95 -1.09
CA MET A 1 5.22 6.24 -1.48
C MET A 1 4.06 6.75 -0.63
N SER A 2 2.87 6.97 -1.21
CA SER A 2 1.71 7.62 -0.55
C SER A 2 0.86 6.65 0.28
N PHE A 3 0.55 6.98 1.52
CA PHE A 3 -0.24 6.17 2.47
C PHE A 3 -1.52 6.87 2.96
N SER A 4 -2.12 7.71 2.12
CA SER A 4 -3.24 8.60 2.47
C SER A 4 -4.45 7.91 3.12
N MET A 5 -4.81 6.70 2.70
CA MET A 5 -5.95 5.96 3.27
C MET A 5 -5.61 5.19 4.56
N THR A 6 -4.33 5.03 4.87
CA THR A 6 -3.82 4.23 6.00
C THR A 6 -2.72 4.97 6.75
N THR A 7 -2.86 6.30 6.85
CA THR A 7 -1.81 7.18 7.41
C THR A 7 -1.57 6.89 8.88
N GLU A 8 -2.61 6.65 9.66
CA GLU A 8 -2.48 6.28 11.07
C GLU A 8 -1.81 4.92 11.25
N GLN A 9 -2.17 3.92 10.44
CA GLN A 9 -1.54 2.60 10.49
C GLN A 9 -0.07 2.68 10.07
N ALA A 10 0.26 3.55 9.12
CA ALA A 10 1.65 3.82 8.74
C ALA A 10 2.44 4.45 9.91
N ARG A 11 1.89 5.50 10.55
CA ARG A 11 2.52 6.17 11.70
C ARG A 11 2.72 5.23 12.88
N ASN A 12 1.71 4.42 13.19
CA ASN A 12 1.70 3.46 14.29
C ASN A 12 2.47 2.16 13.99
N LYS A 13 3.07 2.04 12.80
CA LYS A 13 3.81 0.87 12.35
C LYS A 13 3.01 -0.44 12.36
N THR A 14 1.69 -0.39 12.18
CA THR A 14 0.80 -1.57 12.23
C THR A 14 0.53 -2.20 10.85
N LYS A 15 0.83 -1.48 9.77
CA LYS A 15 0.68 -1.93 8.37
C LYS A 15 2.04 -2.34 7.81
N THR A 16 2.12 -3.49 7.15
CA THR A 16 3.36 -4.04 6.57
C THR A 16 3.24 -4.42 5.10
N VAL A 17 2.04 -4.30 4.53
CA VAL A 17 1.77 -4.55 3.11
C VAL A 17 1.11 -3.32 2.49
N THR A 18 1.42 -3.06 1.23
CA THR A 18 0.63 -2.15 0.40
C THR A 18 0.39 -2.71 -1.00
N ARG A 19 -0.86 -2.61 -1.47
CA ARG A 19 -1.24 -2.95 -2.84
C ARG A 19 -1.25 -1.71 -3.73
N ARG A 20 -0.62 -1.84 -4.89
CA ARG A 20 -0.50 -0.78 -5.90
C ARG A 20 -0.96 -1.27 -7.26
N ASP A 21 -1.30 -0.31 -8.11
CA ASP A 21 -1.65 -0.56 -9.50
C ASP A 21 -0.53 -1.31 -10.23
N GLU A 22 -0.90 -2.27 -11.08
CA GLU A 22 0.05 -3.12 -11.80
C GLU A 22 1.05 -2.32 -12.66
N GLU A 23 0.71 -1.10 -13.05
CA GLU A 23 1.57 -0.25 -13.87
C GLU A 23 2.54 0.61 -13.04
N THR A 24 2.40 0.63 -11.70
CA THR A 24 3.21 1.49 -10.81
C THR A 24 4.25 0.69 -10.02
N TRP A 25 5.41 1.28 -9.71
CA TRP A 25 6.47 0.58 -8.95
C TRP A 25 7.04 -0.68 -9.64
N LYS A 26 7.05 -0.71 -10.98
CA LYS A 26 7.54 -1.85 -11.79
C LYS A 26 8.99 -2.24 -11.53
N HIS A 27 9.82 -1.29 -11.10
CA HIS A 27 11.25 -1.48 -10.87
C HIS A 27 11.62 -1.57 -9.39
N LEU A 28 10.63 -1.64 -8.50
CA LEU A 28 10.86 -1.79 -7.07
C LEU A 28 11.40 -3.18 -6.76
N ARG A 29 12.47 -3.24 -5.99
CA ARG A 29 13.22 -4.47 -5.68
C ARG A 29 13.29 -4.71 -4.18
N LEU A 30 13.60 -5.96 -3.83
CA LEU A 30 13.97 -6.35 -2.48
C LEU A 30 15.14 -5.49 -1.99
N GLY A 31 15.06 -4.97 -0.77
CA GLY A 31 16.08 -4.12 -0.17
C GLY A 31 16.01 -2.64 -0.55
N ASP A 32 15.17 -2.25 -1.52
CA ASP A 32 14.95 -0.84 -1.81
C ASP A 32 14.39 -0.13 -0.57
N ARG A 33 14.92 1.07 -0.30
CA ARG A 33 14.40 1.96 0.75
C ARG A 33 13.44 2.97 0.16
N VAL A 34 12.26 3.09 0.79
CA VAL A 34 11.19 3.95 0.33
C VAL A 34 10.68 4.79 1.49
N LEU A 35 10.64 6.10 1.29
CA LEU A 35 10.02 7.00 2.25
C LEU A 35 8.49 6.92 2.17
N GLN A 36 7.81 6.60 3.28
CA GLN A 36 6.36 6.73 3.39
C GLN A 36 5.99 8.21 3.56
N VAL A 37 4.95 8.64 2.85
CA VAL A 37 4.41 10.01 2.95
C VAL A 37 2.90 9.96 3.03
N GLU A 38 2.28 10.97 3.64
CA GLU A 38 0.81 11.07 3.73
C GLU A 38 0.17 11.10 2.34
N LYS A 39 0.63 12.02 1.49
CA LYS A 39 0.20 12.14 0.10
C LYS A 39 1.37 12.49 -0.81
N ALA A 40 1.39 11.92 -2.00
CA ALA A 40 2.39 12.23 -3.03
C ALA A 40 1.84 13.05 -4.20
N GLN A 41 0.53 13.28 -4.25
CA GLN A 41 -0.18 14.00 -5.32
C GLN A 41 -1.13 15.04 -4.70
N GLY A 42 -1.49 16.07 -5.47
CA GLY A 42 -2.40 17.13 -5.02
C GLY A 42 -1.79 18.10 -4.00
N LEU A 43 -0.47 18.25 -4.00
CA LEU A 43 0.24 19.24 -3.18
C LEU A 43 0.05 20.64 -3.78
N LYS A 44 -0.20 21.63 -2.93
CA LYS A 44 -0.22 23.04 -3.36
C LYS A 44 1.18 23.49 -3.75
N LYS A 45 1.27 24.53 -4.58
CA LYS A 45 2.56 25.13 -4.95
C LYS A 45 3.32 25.53 -3.67
N GLY A 46 4.51 24.97 -3.47
CA GLY A 46 5.35 25.21 -2.30
C GLY A 46 5.12 24.25 -1.12
N GLU A 47 4.08 23.41 -1.15
CA GLU A 47 3.85 22.37 -0.15
C GLU A 47 4.78 21.18 -0.39
N LYS A 48 5.37 20.65 0.68
CA LYS A 48 6.19 19.44 0.66
C LYS A 48 5.37 18.25 1.14
N GLN A 49 5.78 17.04 0.76
CA GLN A 49 5.25 15.82 1.34
C GLN A 49 5.47 15.82 2.86
N VAL A 50 4.47 15.38 3.61
CA VAL A 50 4.64 15.06 5.04
C VAL A 50 5.17 13.64 5.13
N GLU A 51 6.39 13.52 5.67
CA GLU A 51 7.10 12.25 5.85
C GLU A 51 6.54 11.48 7.04
N ILE A 52 6.54 10.14 6.95
CA ILE A 52 6.06 9.25 8.02
C ILE A 52 7.23 8.41 8.56
N HIS A 53 7.67 7.40 7.80
CA HIS A 53 8.79 6.52 8.13
C HIS A 53 9.52 6.10 6.86
N GLU A 54 10.82 5.78 6.96
CA GLU A 54 11.51 5.00 5.93
C GLU A 54 11.19 3.51 6.10
N ILE A 55 10.94 2.82 4.99
CA ILE A 55 10.68 1.38 4.96
C ILE A 55 11.63 0.68 3.99
N GLU A 56 11.97 -0.56 4.29
CA GLU A 56 12.73 -1.45 3.40
C GLU A 56 11.78 -2.49 2.81
N ILE A 57 11.83 -2.66 1.49
CA ILE A 57 10.98 -3.62 0.78
C ILE A 57 11.49 -5.04 1.01
N VAL A 58 10.62 -5.94 1.48
CA VAL A 58 10.96 -7.34 1.78
C VAL A 58 10.29 -8.35 0.84
N ALA A 59 9.25 -7.96 0.10
CA ALA A 59 8.70 -8.76 -0.99
C ALA A 59 7.92 -7.90 -2.00
N VAL A 60 7.99 -8.26 -3.28
CA VAL A 60 7.17 -7.66 -4.34
C VAL A 60 6.64 -8.76 -5.24
N ARG A 61 5.32 -8.82 -5.44
CA ARG A 61 4.70 -9.75 -6.38
C ARG A 61 3.49 -9.12 -7.07
N LEU A 62 3.23 -9.55 -8.31
CA LEU A 62 2.05 -9.16 -9.07
C LEU A 62 1.01 -10.28 -9.02
N GLU A 63 -0.06 -10.07 -8.26
CA GLU A 63 -1.07 -11.08 -7.95
C GLU A 63 -2.47 -10.67 -8.42
N PRO A 64 -3.39 -11.62 -8.68
CA PRO A 64 -4.80 -11.33 -8.90
C PRO A 64 -5.42 -10.57 -7.71
N LEU A 65 -6.34 -9.65 -7.99
CA LEU A 65 -7.14 -8.98 -6.96
C LEU A 65 -8.43 -9.78 -6.70
N THR A 66 -8.26 -10.92 -6.04
CA THR A 66 -9.34 -11.86 -5.67
C THR A 66 -9.24 -12.25 -4.19
N SER A 67 -10.31 -12.80 -3.61
CA SER A 67 -10.35 -13.22 -2.20
C SER A 67 -9.38 -14.37 -1.87
N GLU A 68 -8.93 -15.12 -2.88
CA GLU A 68 -7.86 -16.11 -2.72
C GLU A 68 -6.51 -15.47 -2.36
N PHE A 69 -6.21 -14.27 -2.87
CA PHE A 69 -4.95 -13.55 -2.62
C PHE A 69 -5.09 -12.46 -1.56
N VAL A 70 -6.30 -11.96 -1.35
CA VAL A 70 -6.62 -10.94 -0.35
C VAL A 70 -7.36 -11.63 0.79
N THR A 71 -6.64 -12.33 1.66
CA THR A 71 -7.20 -12.99 2.84
C THR A 71 -7.46 -11.99 3.98
N PRO A 72 -8.19 -12.35 5.05
CA PRO A 72 -8.37 -11.48 6.22
C PRO A 72 -7.04 -10.98 6.80
N GLU A 73 -6.02 -11.84 6.88
CA GLU A 73 -4.68 -11.48 7.35
C GLU A 73 -4.01 -10.46 6.44
N GLU A 74 -4.22 -10.57 5.13
CA GLU A 74 -3.69 -9.63 4.15
C GLU A 74 -4.36 -8.25 4.24
N VAL A 75 -5.65 -8.21 4.55
CA VAL A 75 -6.39 -6.96 4.80
C VAL A 75 -5.88 -6.29 6.09
N VAL A 76 -5.60 -7.05 7.14
CA VAL A 76 -4.96 -6.54 8.37
C VAL A 76 -3.56 -5.99 8.07
N LYS A 77 -2.71 -6.73 7.34
CA LYS A 77 -1.37 -6.26 6.93
C LYS A 77 -1.41 -5.01 6.06
N GLU A 78 -2.47 -4.85 5.26
CA GLU A 78 -2.73 -3.65 4.47
C GLU A 78 -3.21 -2.46 5.35
N GLY A 79 -3.54 -2.68 6.62
CA GLY A 79 -3.93 -1.64 7.57
C GLY A 79 -5.44 -1.42 7.70
N PHE A 80 -6.26 -2.42 7.38
CA PHE A 80 -7.71 -2.36 7.53
C PHE A 80 -8.23 -3.46 8.47
N PRO A 81 -7.81 -3.49 9.76
CA PRO A 81 -8.28 -4.51 10.68
C PRO A 81 -9.80 -4.47 10.84
N GLY A 82 -10.45 -5.64 10.76
CA GLY A 82 -11.91 -5.78 10.87
C GLY A 82 -12.69 -5.50 9.58
N MET A 83 -12.02 -5.20 8.47
CA MET A 83 -12.64 -5.15 7.14
C MET A 83 -12.57 -6.52 6.48
N GLU A 84 -13.66 -6.95 5.85
CA GLU A 84 -13.67 -8.22 5.13
C GLU A 84 -12.94 -8.12 3.76
N PRO A 85 -12.32 -9.20 3.27
CA PRO A 85 -11.70 -9.27 1.95
C PRO A 85 -12.50 -8.66 0.79
N GLU A 86 -13.78 -9.01 0.68
CA GLU A 86 -14.66 -8.57 -0.40
C GLU A 86 -14.93 -7.07 -0.31
N GLU A 87 -15.05 -6.53 0.91
CA GLU A 87 -15.19 -5.10 1.17
C GLU A 87 -13.92 -4.36 0.76
N PHE A 88 -12.75 -4.89 1.13
CA PHE A 88 -11.47 -4.33 0.73
C PHE A 88 -11.31 -4.31 -0.80
N ILE A 89 -11.61 -5.41 -1.48
CA ILE A 89 -11.53 -5.51 -2.95
C ILE A 89 -12.49 -4.49 -3.60
N THR A 90 -13.70 -4.37 -3.08
CA THR A 90 -14.70 -3.41 -3.55
C THR A 90 -14.23 -1.97 -3.37
N MET A 91 -13.71 -1.64 -2.18
CA MET A 91 -13.11 -0.34 -1.89
C MET A 91 -11.94 -0.04 -2.84
N TYR A 92 -11.05 -1.02 -3.07
CA TYR A 92 -9.90 -0.86 -3.95
C TYR A 92 -10.30 -0.62 -5.41
N LYS A 93 -11.37 -1.25 -5.89
CA LYS A 93 -11.87 -1.08 -7.26
C LYS A 93 -12.65 0.23 -7.46
N ARG A 94 -13.11 0.87 -6.37
CA ARG A 94 -13.95 2.07 -6.44
C ARG A 94 -13.26 3.21 -7.20
N GLY A 95 -13.89 3.67 -8.27
CA GLY A 95 -13.41 4.79 -9.10
C GLY A 95 -12.23 4.44 -10.03
N ARG A 96 -11.87 3.16 -10.17
CA ARG A 96 -10.81 2.69 -11.07
C ARG A 96 -11.39 1.92 -12.24
N LYS A 97 -10.83 2.10 -13.44
CA LYS A 97 -11.16 1.26 -14.59
C LYS A 97 -10.46 -0.08 -14.43
N LYS A 98 -11.23 -1.19 -14.55
CA LYS A 98 -10.81 -2.60 -14.59
C LYS A 98 -9.48 -2.89 -13.88
N VAL A 99 -9.56 -3.34 -12.63
CA VAL A 99 -8.41 -3.78 -11.83
C VAL A 99 -8.48 -5.28 -11.61
N ASP A 100 -7.70 -6.02 -12.40
CA ASP A 100 -7.64 -7.48 -12.32
C ASP A 100 -6.45 -7.95 -11.47
N ARG A 101 -5.34 -7.20 -11.50
CA ARG A 101 -4.11 -7.52 -10.78
C ARG A 101 -3.59 -6.33 -10.01
N VAL A 102 -2.84 -6.61 -8.96
CA VAL A 102 -2.20 -5.61 -8.10
C VAL A 102 -0.79 -6.05 -7.77
N ARG A 103 0.09 -5.06 -7.62
CA ARG A 103 1.41 -5.29 -7.06
C ARG A 103 1.32 -5.20 -5.55
N ARG A 104 1.43 -6.36 -4.90
CA ARG A 104 1.54 -6.48 -3.46
C ARG A 104 2.99 -6.26 -3.07
N ILE A 105 3.20 -5.26 -2.24
CA ILE A 105 4.52 -4.84 -1.74
C ILE A 105 4.51 -5.04 -0.23
N GLU A 106 5.35 -5.96 0.27
CA GLU A 106 5.58 -6.15 1.69
C GLU A 106 6.86 -5.43 2.09
N PHE A 107 6.84 -4.84 3.28
CA PHE A 107 7.93 -4.03 3.78
C PHE A 107 8.09 -4.19 5.29
N LYS A 108 9.27 -3.81 5.79
CA LYS A 108 9.55 -3.62 7.22
C LYS A 108 9.90 -2.16 7.46
N TYR A 109 9.62 -1.68 8.66
CA TYR A 109 10.09 -0.37 9.11
C TYR A 109 11.59 -0.43 9.36
N VAL A 110 12.29 0.63 8.94
CA VAL A 110 13.70 0.83 9.30
C VAL A 110 13.73 1.49 10.69
N ASP A 111 14.67 1.07 11.52
CA ASP A 111 14.95 1.68 12.83
C ASP A 111 15.82 2.94 12.69
#